data_AF-A0A847P0M9-F1
#
_entry.id   AF-A0A847P0M9-F1
#
_cell.length_a   1.000
_cell.length_b   1.000
_cell.length_c   1.000
_cell.angle_alpha   90.00
_cell.angle_beta   90.00
_cell.angle_gamma   90.00
#
_symmetry.space_group_name_H-M   'P 1'
#
loop_
_entity.id
_entity.type
_entity.pdbx_description
1 polymer ?
#
loop_
_entity_poly.entity_id
_entity_poly.type
_entity_poly.pdbx_seq_one_letter_code
_entity_poly.pdbx_strand_id
1 'polypeptide(L)'
;MLFVMITDFPNHWDKIKGYLTSYPPKMVKKAKPDQLKSGVKTIFIKKFKDSTDVEKAWSGKIYDIQKIPGSIFFRVEIEKENECPAEYAGYENGWYVE
;
A
#
# COMPACT_ATOMS: atom_id res chain seq x y z
N MET A 1 -4.95 12.67 -6.89
CA MET A 1 -4.21 11.40 -6.87
C MET A 1 -3.93 11.03 -5.43
N LEU A 2 -4.52 9.92 -5.01
CA LEU A 2 -4.37 9.29 -3.71
C LEU A 2 -4.05 7.82 -3.97
N PHE A 3 -3.16 7.25 -3.16
CA PHE A 3 -2.96 5.80 -3.15
C PHE A 3 -3.66 5.18 -1.96
N VAL A 4 -4.29 4.02 -2.19
CA VAL A 4 -4.81 3.17 -1.13
C VAL A 4 -4.11 1.83 -1.29
N MET A 5 -3.27 1.48 -0.32
CA MET A 5 -2.44 0.28 -0.35
C MET A 5 -2.87 -0.66 0.75
N ILE A 6 -3.34 -1.84 0.35
CA ILE A 6 -4.00 -2.80 1.22
C ILE A 6 -3.24 -4.12 1.15
N THR A 7 -2.95 -4.68 2.32
CA THR A 7 -2.29 -5.97 2.42
C THR A 7 -2.71 -6.73 3.67
N ASP A 8 -2.64 -8.04 3.61
CA ASP A 8 -2.70 -8.94 4.77
C ASP A 8 -1.31 -9.52 5.11
N PHE A 9 -0.25 -9.12 4.38
CA PHE A 9 1.08 -9.72 4.52
C PHE A 9 1.63 -9.59 5.94
N PRO A 10 2.31 -10.63 6.45
CA PRO A 10 2.99 -10.52 7.74
C PRO A 10 4.06 -9.43 7.67
N ASN A 11 4.29 -8.76 8.80
CA ASN A 11 5.32 -7.71 8.94
C ASN A 11 5.12 -6.48 8.02
N HIS A 12 3.86 -6.12 7.72
CA HIS A 12 3.44 -4.85 7.12
C HIS A 12 2.49 -4.11 8.08
N TRP A 13 2.26 -2.81 7.97
CA TRP A 13 3.00 -1.79 7.20
C TRP A 13 4.09 -1.13 8.05
N ASP A 14 3.86 -1.06 9.35
CA ASP A 14 4.73 -0.50 10.39
C ASP A 14 5.94 -1.38 10.74
N LYS A 15 5.96 -2.62 10.24
CA LYS A 15 6.99 -3.63 10.53
C LYS A 15 7.93 -3.94 9.36
N ILE A 16 7.88 -3.15 8.29
CA ILE A 16 8.74 -3.34 7.12
C ILE A 16 10.19 -2.98 7.47
N LYS A 17 11.08 -3.97 7.43
CA LYS A 17 12.51 -3.76 7.71
C LYS A 17 13.13 -2.82 6.67
N GLY A 18 13.73 -1.71 7.13
CA GLY A 18 14.38 -0.73 6.26
C GLY A 18 13.41 0.06 5.37
N TYR A 19 12.10 -0.02 5.65
CA TYR A 19 11.03 0.71 4.96
C TYR A 19 10.92 0.43 3.46
N LEU A 20 11.60 -0.61 2.96
CA LEU A 20 11.62 -0.98 1.55
C LEU A 20 10.81 -2.27 1.37
N THR A 21 9.86 -2.25 0.44
CA THR A 21 9.09 -3.44 0.08
C THR A 21 8.84 -3.45 -1.43
N SER A 22 8.15 -4.49 -1.91
CA SER A 22 7.83 -4.62 -3.33
C SER A 22 6.49 -5.30 -3.55
N TYR A 23 5.85 -4.95 -4.67
CA TYR A 23 4.67 -5.61 -5.19
C TYR A 23 4.89 -6.11 -6.62
N PRO A 24 4.31 -7.26 -7.00
CA PRO A 24 4.22 -7.61 -8.40
C PRO A 24 3.26 -6.66 -9.13
N PRO A 25 3.45 -6.37 -10.43
CA PRO A 25 2.63 -5.42 -11.18
C PRO A 25 1.11 -5.65 -11.09
N LYS A 26 0.66 -6.91 -10.93
CA LYS A 26 -0.76 -7.29 -10.77
C LYS A 26 -1.44 -6.72 -9.51
N MET A 27 -0.66 -6.23 -8.55
CA MET A 27 -1.18 -5.55 -7.36
C MET A 27 -1.67 -4.15 -7.68
N VAL A 28 -1.16 -3.50 -8.74
CA VAL A 28 -1.62 -2.18 -9.15
C VAL A 28 -3.01 -2.31 -9.75
N LYS A 29 -4.00 -1.65 -9.12
CA LYS A 29 -5.41 -1.66 -9.52
C LYS A 29 -5.79 -0.30 -10.08
N LYS A 30 -6.70 -0.30 -11.07
CA LYS A 30 -7.26 0.89 -11.72
C LYS A 30 -6.24 1.83 -12.41
N ALA A 31 -4.96 1.48 -12.45
CA ALA A 31 -3.91 2.24 -13.16
C ALA A 31 -2.83 1.32 -13.73
N LYS A 32 -2.04 1.85 -14.67
CA LYS A 32 -0.81 1.19 -15.15
C LYS A 32 0.35 1.49 -14.19
N PRO A 33 1.30 0.55 -13.97
CA PRO A 33 2.52 0.80 -13.20
C PRO A 33 3.29 2.05 -13.61
N ASP A 34 3.24 2.43 -14.90
CA ASP A 34 3.91 3.62 -15.42
C ASP A 34 3.36 4.94 -14.89
N GLN A 35 2.12 4.94 -14.39
CA GLN A 35 1.45 6.13 -13.86
C GLN A 35 1.76 6.39 -12.37
N LEU A 36 2.47 5.46 -11.71
CA LEU A 36 2.85 5.58 -10.31
C LEU A 36 3.90 6.67 -10.12
N LYS A 37 3.68 7.52 -9.11
CA LYS A 37 4.53 8.68 -8.77
C LYS A 37 4.94 8.61 -7.30
N SER A 38 6.18 8.98 -7.02
CA SER A 38 6.67 9.14 -5.65
C SER A 38 6.08 10.39 -4.98
N GLY A 39 6.05 10.40 -3.65
CA GLY A 39 5.54 11.51 -2.84
C GLY A 39 4.02 11.66 -2.83
N VAL A 40 3.30 10.70 -3.42
CA VAL A 40 1.83 10.68 -3.40
C VAL A 40 1.34 10.30 -2.01
N LYS A 41 0.31 11.01 -1.53
CA LYS A 41 -0.37 10.69 -0.28
C LYS A 41 -0.95 9.28 -0.38
N THR A 42 -0.71 8.47 0.64
CA THR A 42 -1.07 7.06 0.69
C THR A 42 -1.80 6.74 1.98
N ILE A 43 -2.88 5.98 1.87
CA ILE A 43 -3.54 5.30 2.98
C ILE A 43 -3.04 3.86 2.96
N PHE A 44 -2.38 3.45 4.03
CA PHE A 44 -1.93 2.07 4.23
C PHE A 44 -2.95 1.35 5.09
N ILE A 45 -3.46 0.22 4.62
CA ILE A 45 -4.43 -0.60 5.35
C ILE A 45 -3.83 -1.99 5.50
N LYS A 46 -3.75 -2.46 6.75
CA LYS A 46 -3.37 -3.82 7.09
C LYS A 46 -4.61 -4.58 7.48
N LYS A 47 -4.83 -5.74 6.87
CA LYS A 47 -5.87 -6.68 7.24
C LYS A 47 -5.31 -7.81 8.09
N PHE A 48 -6.18 -8.44 8.88
CA PHE A 48 -5.85 -9.74 9.47
C PHE A 48 -5.61 -10.76 8.34
N LYS A 49 -4.67 -11.66 8.58
CA LYS A 49 -4.30 -12.68 7.59
C LYS A 49 -5.53 -13.52 7.22
N ASP A 50 -5.78 -13.68 5.93
CA ASP A 50 -6.90 -14.47 5.38
C ASP A 50 -8.29 -13.97 5.85
N SER A 51 -8.42 -12.68 6.23
CA SER A 51 -9.67 -12.06 6.66
C SER A 51 -9.94 -10.74 5.94
N THR A 52 -11.22 -10.37 5.84
CA THR A 52 -11.64 -9.04 5.37
C THR A 52 -11.48 -7.96 6.43
N ASP A 53 -11.30 -8.35 7.69
CA ASP A 53 -11.24 -7.44 8.83
C ASP A 53 -9.94 -6.64 8.82
N VAL A 54 -10.08 -5.35 9.13
CA VAL A 54 -8.95 -4.43 9.21
C VAL A 54 -8.26 -4.59 10.56
N GLU A 55 -6.96 -4.87 10.52
CA GLU A 55 -6.09 -4.88 11.70
C GLU A 55 -5.78 -3.44 12.10
N LYS A 56 -5.26 -2.62 11.16
CA LYS A 56 -4.84 -1.24 11.38
C LYS A 56 -4.80 -0.44 10.08
N ALA A 57 -4.83 0.89 10.19
CA ALA A 57 -4.60 1.78 9.06
C ALA A 57 -3.71 2.98 9.42
N TRP A 58 -3.04 3.52 8.41
CA TRP A 58 -2.12 4.64 8.55
C TRP A 58 -2.22 5.58 7.35
N SER A 59 -1.79 6.82 7.56
CA SER A 59 -1.57 7.81 6.52
C SER A 59 -0.07 8.00 6.37
N GLY A 60 0.36 8.21 5.13
CA GLY A 60 1.74 8.56 4.83
C GLY A 60 1.96 8.71 3.34
N LYS A 61 3.14 8.31 2.86
CA LYS A 61 3.55 8.45 1.46
C LYS A 61 4.44 7.29 1.04
N ILE A 62 4.60 7.13 -0.27
CA ILE A 62 5.60 6.23 -0.85
C ILE A 62 6.64 6.99 -1.67
N TYR A 63 7.86 6.48 -1.70
CA TYR A 63 8.98 7.10 -2.42
C TYR A 63 9.81 6.05 -3.17
N ASP A 64 10.77 6.54 -3.95
CA ASP A 64 11.79 5.73 -4.64
C ASP A 64 11.20 4.54 -5.41
N ILE A 65 10.19 4.81 -6.24
CA ILE A 65 9.51 3.76 -6.99
C ILE A 65 10.44 3.26 -8.10
N GLN A 66 10.87 2.00 -8.00
CA GLN A 66 11.71 1.34 -8.98
C GLN A 66 10.94 0.21 -9.64
N LYS A 67 10.81 0.27 -10.96
CA LYS A 67 10.07 -0.71 -11.76
C LYS A 67 11.08 -1.66 -12.40
N ILE A 68 11.13 -2.88 -11.91
CA ILE A 68 11.96 -3.97 -12.42
C ILE A 68 11.01 -5.00 -13.06
N PRO A 69 11.40 -5.71 -14.13
CA PRO A 69 10.55 -6.76 -14.69
C PRO A 69 10.03 -7.73 -13.61
N GLY A 70 8.71 -7.76 -13.43
CA GLY A 70 8.03 -8.61 -12.44
C GLY A 70 7.91 -8.02 -11.03
N SER A 71 8.48 -6.85 -10.71
CA SER A 71 8.42 -6.27 -9.37
C SER A 71 8.51 -4.73 -9.37
N ILE A 72 7.71 -4.10 -8.52
CA ILE A 72 7.71 -2.67 -8.25
C ILE A 72 8.19 -2.48 -6.83
N PHE A 73 9.42 -2.01 -6.65
CA PHE A 73 9.99 -1.68 -5.35
C PHE A 73 9.63 -0.24 -4.98
N PHE A 74 9.37 0.00 -3.70
CA PHE A 74 9.07 1.33 -3.19
C PHE A 74 9.39 1.42 -1.70
N ARG A 75 9.69 2.64 -1.26
CA ARG A 75 9.82 2.96 0.17
C ARG A 75 8.50 3.41 0.75
N VAL A 76 8.25 3.04 2.00
CA VAL A 76 7.06 3.39 2.77
C VAL A 76 7.45 4.38 3.87
N GLU A 77 6.80 5.53 3.89
CA GLU A 77 6.88 6.49 4.99
C GLU A 77 5.51 6.55 5.68
N ILE A 78 5.44 6.12 6.93
CA ILE A 78 4.23 6.25 7.76
C ILE A 78 4.33 7.55 8.53
N GLU A 79 3.32 8.40 8.40
CA GLU A 79 3.23 9.67 9.12
C GLU A 79 2.41 9.53 10.41
N LYS A 80 1.25 8.86 10.34
CA LYS A 80 0.35 8.68 11.49
C LYS A 80 -0.55 7.45 11.37
N GLU A 81 -0.90 6.85 12.50
CA GLU A 81 -2.00 5.87 12.59
C GLU A 81 -3.35 6.60 12.52
N ASN A 82 -4.34 6.00 11.86
CA ASN A 82 -5.70 6.52 11.77
C ASN A 82 -6.73 5.41 11.62
N GLU A 83 -8.00 5.74 11.81
CA GLU A 83 -9.10 4.83 11.49
C GLU A 83 -9.12 4.50 9.98
N CYS A 84 -9.53 3.28 9.64
CA CYS A 84 -9.70 2.89 8.24
C CYS A 84 -10.95 3.56 7.66
N PRO A 85 -10.86 4.29 6.52
CA PRO A 85 -12.04 4.79 5.85
C PRO A 85 -12.97 3.64 5.45
N ALA A 86 -14.26 3.78 5.76
CA ALA A 86 -15.26 2.72 5.57
C ALA A 86 -15.35 2.23 4.11
N GLU A 87 -15.15 3.12 3.15
CA GLU A 87 -15.17 2.81 1.72
C GLU A 87 -14.08 1.82 1.27
N TYR A 88 -12.98 1.69 2.01
CA TYR A 88 -11.87 0.80 1.68
C TYR A 88 -11.82 -0.48 2.52
N ALA A 89 -12.65 -0.61 3.57
CA ALA A 89 -12.61 -1.76 4.47
C ALA A 89 -12.83 -3.10 3.74
N GLY A 90 -13.70 -3.11 2.71
CA GLY A 90 -14.03 -4.28 1.91
C GLY A 90 -13.05 -4.60 0.76
N TYR A 91 -12.04 -3.75 0.50
CA TYR A 91 -11.19 -3.92 -0.69
C TYR A 91 -10.19 -5.06 -0.52
N GLU A 92 -9.89 -5.79 -1.58
CA GLU A 92 -8.85 -6.83 -1.58
C GLU A 92 -7.44 -6.25 -1.55
N ASN A 93 -6.44 -7.09 -1.29
CA ASN A 93 -5.04 -6.70 -1.34
C ASN A 93 -4.66 -6.08 -2.69
N GLY A 94 -3.97 -4.95 -2.63
CA GLY A 94 -3.63 -4.20 -3.83
C GLY A 94 -3.14 -2.79 -3.56
N TRP A 95 -2.75 -2.14 -4.64
CA TRP A 95 -2.40 -0.73 -4.72
C TRP A 95 -3.40 -0.07 -5.65
N TYR A 96 -4.40 0.59 -5.06
CA TYR A 96 -5.44 1.32 -5.78
C TYR A 96 -4.98 2.76 -6.01
N VAL A 97 -5.20 3.24 -7.23
CA VAL A 97 -4.95 4.63 -7.61
C VAL A 97 -6.29 5.34 -7.79
N GLU A 98 -6.54 6.34 -6.94
CA GLU A 98 -7.75 7.18 -6.93
C GLU A 98 -7.42 8.64 -7.31
#